data_AF-A0A8J3VIJ4-F1
#
_entry.id   AF-A0A8J3VIJ4-F1
#
_cell.length_a   1.000
_cell.length_b   1.000
_cell.length_c   1.000
_cell.angle_alpha   90.00
_cell.angle_beta   90.00
_cell.angle_gamma   90.00
#
_symmetry.space_group_name_H-M   'P 1'
#
loop_
_entity.id
_entity.type
_entity.pdbx_description
1 polymer ?
#
loop_
_entity_poly.entity_id
_entity_poly.type
_entity_poly.pdbx_seq_one_letter_code
_entity_poly.pdbx_strand_id
1 'polypeptide(L)'
;METPDREEEMSTGILGGDVAQIQEHAAAYRVLGDSLVACGTNIVSTTDNAVAGLQEQISGAQMAVVSALQSVSQESRSVMSSFGGIQWTGANRAQAEEVGIELDARVTETTAQVQELFDAFRADLARLGAQLTDVAAQFNTVAAAAAESAGSLGHAMNAQAMQLNDVMNTGIVRV
;
A
#
# COMPACT_ATOMS: atom_id res chain seq x y z
N MET A 1 69.21 -3.04 14.75
CA MET A 1 67.91 -2.40 15.04
C MET A 1 67.66 -1.44 13.89
N GLU A 2 67.13 -1.97 12.79
CA GLU A 2 66.60 -1.14 11.71
C GLU A 2 65.27 -0.58 12.21
N THR A 3 65.17 0.74 12.26
CA THR A 3 63.90 1.45 12.35
C THR A 3 63.07 1.07 11.13
N PRO A 4 61.81 0.62 11.30
CA PRO A 4 60.94 0.38 10.15
C PRO A 4 60.85 1.66 9.31
N ASP A 5 60.94 1.49 8.01
CA ASP A 5 60.95 2.59 7.06
C ASP A 5 59.61 3.33 7.16
N ARG A 6 59.63 4.67 7.22
CA ARG A 6 58.40 5.48 7.36
C ARG A 6 57.38 5.23 6.26
N GLU A 7 57.84 4.72 5.11
CA GLU A 7 56.99 4.31 4.00
C GLU A 7 56.22 3.01 4.30
N GLU A 8 56.79 2.09 5.08
CA GLU A 8 56.17 0.84 5.51
C GLU A 8 55.05 1.09 6.55
N GLU A 9 55.27 2.02 7.50
CA GLU A 9 54.25 2.48 8.46
C GLU A 9 53.14 3.32 7.78
N MET A 10 53.46 4.17 6.81
CA MET A 10 52.43 4.91 6.05
C MET A 10 51.61 3.98 5.15
N SER A 11 52.23 2.97 4.52
CA SER A 11 51.53 2.02 3.66
C SER A 11 50.57 1.12 4.47
N THR A 12 51.00 0.59 5.61
CA THR A 12 50.14 -0.20 6.52
C THR A 12 49.03 0.62 7.17
N GLY A 13 49.27 1.90 7.49
CA GLY A 13 48.24 2.82 7.99
C GLY A 13 47.17 3.18 6.96
N ILE A 14 47.55 3.35 5.70
CA ILE A 14 46.62 3.61 4.58
C ILE A 14 45.82 2.34 4.24
N LEU A 15 46.47 1.18 4.18
CA LEU A 15 45.85 -0.10 3.83
C LEU A 15 44.94 -0.65 4.95
N GLY A 16 45.26 -0.42 6.23
CA GLY A 16 44.37 -0.72 7.35
C GLY A 16 43.14 0.19 7.41
N GLY A 17 43.28 1.44 6.96
CA GLY A 17 42.16 2.37 6.77
C GLY A 17 41.20 1.92 5.68
N ASP A 18 41.71 1.38 4.58
CA ASP A 18 40.90 0.85 3.47
C ASP A 18 40.07 -0.36 3.90
N VAL A 19 40.63 -1.27 4.71
CA VAL A 19 39.87 -2.43 5.26
C VAL A 19 38.74 -1.97 6.18
N ALA A 20 38.98 -0.96 7.02
CA ALA A 20 37.95 -0.41 7.90
C ALA A 20 36.83 0.28 7.11
N GLN A 21 37.16 1.07 6.08
CA GLN A 21 36.17 1.70 5.19
C GLN A 21 35.33 0.67 4.44
N ILE A 22 35.97 -0.40 3.96
CA ILE A 22 35.31 -1.50 3.27
C ILE A 22 34.28 -2.20 4.19
N GLN A 23 34.64 -2.45 5.46
CA GLN A 23 33.74 -3.05 6.44
C GLN A 23 32.59 -2.10 6.83
N GLU A 24 32.86 -0.81 6.94
CA GLU A 24 31.87 0.23 7.19
C GLU A 24 30.84 0.31 6.05
N HIS A 25 31.28 0.28 4.80
CA HIS A 25 30.39 0.25 3.63
C HIS A 25 29.52 -1.01 3.60
N ALA A 26 30.08 -2.18 3.92
CA ALA A 26 29.30 -3.42 3.98
C ALA A 26 28.22 -3.38 5.09
N ALA A 27 28.49 -2.74 6.23
CA ALA A 27 27.50 -2.53 7.28
C ALA A 27 26.38 -1.57 6.83
N ALA A 28 26.73 -0.47 6.14
CA ALA A 28 25.77 0.47 5.58
C ALA A 28 24.80 -0.18 4.58
N TYR A 29 25.29 -1.10 3.74
CA TYR A 29 24.44 -1.84 2.81
C TYR A 29 23.45 -2.80 3.49
N ARG A 30 23.82 -3.42 4.62
CA ARG A 30 22.87 -4.24 5.41
C ARG A 30 21.75 -3.37 6.00
N VAL A 31 22.11 -2.23 6.59
CA VAL A 31 21.14 -1.27 7.15
C VAL A 31 20.18 -0.75 6.08
N LEU A 32 20.67 -0.53 4.85
CA LEU A 32 19.83 -0.18 3.71
C LEU A 32 18.84 -1.31 3.36
N GLY A 33 19.28 -2.56 3.34
CA GLY A 33 18.39 -3.73 3.13
C GLY A 33 17.26 -3.81 4.15
N ASP A 34 17.58 -3.67 5.44
CA ASP A 34 16.59 -3.66 6.53
C ASP A 34 15.61 -2.48 6.39
N SER A 35 16.12 -1.30 6.01
CA SER A 35 15.30 -0.10 5.79
C SER A 35 14.35 -0.26 4.60
N LEU A 36 14.78 -0.95 3.54
CA LEU A 36 13.93 -1.27 2.40
C LEU A 36 12.82 -2.24 2.82
N VAL A 37 13.13 -3.34 3.50
CA VAL A 37 12.10 -4.29 3.98
C VAL A 37 11.08 -3.61 4.90
N ALA A 38 11.53 -2.73 5.80
CA ALA A 38 10.65 -1.95 6.67
C ALA A 38 9.74 -0.99 5.88
N CYS A 39 10.27 -0.34 4.85
CA CYS A 39 9.50 0.53 3.96
C CYS A 39 8.42 -0.25 3.20
N GLY A 40 8.76 -1.41 2.63
CA GLY A 40 7.80 -2.27 1.94
C GLY A 40 6.66 -2.71 2.86
N THR A 41 7.00 -3.11 4.09
CA THR A 41 6.01 -3.50 5.12
C THR A 41 5.09 -2.33 5.50
N ASN A 42 5.64 -1.12 5.66
CA ASN A 42 4.85 0.08 5.98
C ASN A 42 3.89 0.46 4.84
N ILE A 43 4.31 0.32 3.59
CA ILE A 43 3.45 0.58 2.42
C ILE A 43 2.24 -0.36 2.40
N VAL A 44 2.47 -1.67 2.64
CA VAL A 44 1.38 -2.66 2.73
C VAL A 44 0.44 -2.30 3.87
N SER A 45 0.96 -2.15 5.09
CA SER A 45 0.12 -1.91 6.26
C SER A 45 -0.69 -0.61 6.14
N THR A 46 -0.07 0.46 5.64
CA THR A 46 -0.76 1.76 5.47
C THR A 46 -1.87 1.64 4.42
N THR A 47 -1.59 0.94 3.32
CA THR A 47 -2.56 0.73 2.26
C THR A 47 -3.72 -0.13 2.69
N ASP A 48 -3.45 -1.29 3.32
CA ASP A 48 -4.50 -2.21 3.76
C ASP A 48 -5.43 -1.53 4.76
N ASN A 49 -4.87 -0.76 5.70
CA ASN A 49 -5.65 0.04 6.64
C ASN A 49 -6.50 1.11 5.93
N ALA A 50 -5.95 1.79 4.92
CA ALA A 50 -6.69 2.79 4.15
C ALA A 50 -7.83 2.16 3.32
N VAL A 51 -7.58 1.02 2.66
CA VAL A 51 -8.59 0.30 1.88
C VAL A 51 -9.70 -0.23 2.78
N ALA A 52 -9.35 -0.83 3.92
CA ALA A 52 -10.34 -1.30 4.91
C ALA A 52 -11.20 -0.15 5.44
N GLY A 53 -10.57 0.99 5.80
CA GLY A 53 -11.29 2.18 6.26
C GLY A 53 -12.23 2.76 5.18
N LEU A 54 -11.79 2.79 3.93
CA LEU A 54 -12.65 3.23 2.81
C LEU A 54 -13.82 2.27 2.58
N GLN A 55 -13.59 0.96 2.64
CA GLN A 55 -14.67 -0.05 2.51
C GLN A 55 -15.74 0.10 3.61
N GLU A 56 -15.32 0.38 4.84
CA GLU A 56 -16.25 0.64 5.95
C GLU A 56 -17.06 1.93 5.72
N GLN A 57 -16.39 3.03 5.35
CA GLN A 57 -17.04 4.31 5.06
C GLN A 57 -18.06 4.20 3.93
N ILE A 58 -17.72 3.45 2.88
CA ILE A 58 -18.60 3.21 1.73
C ILE A 58 -19.82 2.39 2.13
N SER A 59 -19.63 1.35 2.94
CA SER A 59 -20.73 0.53 3.42
C SER A 59 -21.69 1.36 4.28
N GLY A 60 -21.15 2.22 5.15
CA GLY A 60 -21.94 3.18 5.92
C GLY A 60 -22.71 4.17 5.05
N ALA A 61 -22.04 4.77 4.06
CA ALA A 61 -22.66 5.71 3.12
C ALA A 61 -23.78 5.05 2.29
N GLN A 62 -23.56 3.84 1.78
CA GLN A 62 -24.57 3.09 1.04
C GLN A 62 -25.82 2.83 1.89
N MET A 63 -25.64 2.34 3.12
CA MET A 63 -26.76 2.10 4.03
C MET A 63 -27.54 3.41 4.31
N ALA A 64 -26.84 4.51 4.54
CA ALA A 64 -27.47 5.80 4.78
C ALA A 64 -28.28 6.30 3.58
N VAL A 65 -27.73 6.22 2.37
CA VAL A 65 -28.42 6.67 1.14
C VAL A 65 -29.61 5.78 0.83
N VAL A 66 -29.45 4.45 0.88
CA VAL A 66 -30.56 3.51 0.64
C VAL A 66 -31.66 3.69 1.68
N SER A 67 -31.31 3.88 2.96
CA SER A 67 -32.28 4.17 4.00
C SER A 67 -33.03 5.48 3.75
N ALA A 68 -32.35 6.53 3.31
CA ALA A 68 -32.99 7.81 2.98
C ALA A 68 -33.98 7.65 1.81
N LEU A 69 -33.61 6.93 0.76
CA LEU A 69 -34.49 6.65 -0.39
C LEU A 69 -35.71 5.80 0.02
N GLN A 70 -35.52 4.81 0.88
CA GLN A 70 -36.61 4.01 1.43
C GLN A 70 -37.58 4.84 2.28
N SER A 71 -37.06 5.77 3.10
CA SER A 71 -37.89 6.70 3.88
C SER A 71 -38.73 7.59 2.96
N VAL A 72 -38.16 8.10 1.87
CA VAL A 72 -38.90 8.89 0.87
C VAL A 72 -40.01 8.07 0.21
N SER A 73 -39.74 6.81 -0.16
CA SER A 73 -40.77 5.91 -0.71
C SER A 73 -41.88 5.63 0.32
N GLN A 74 -41.54 5.38 1.59
CA GLN A 74 -42.54 5.17 2.65
C GLN A 74 -43.38 6.42 2.91
N GLU A 75 -42.77 7.59 2.96
CA GLU A 75 -43.47 8.87 3.15
C GLU A 75 -44.41 9.14 1.96
N SER A 76 -43.94 8.92 0.73
CA SER A 76 -44.76 9.01 -0.47
C SER A 76 -45.99 8.09 -0.42
N ARG A 77 -45.80 6.82 -0.05
CA ARG A 77 -46.91 5.85 0.10
C ARG A 77 -47.86 6.22 1.24
N SER A 78 -47.34 6.73 2.35
CA SER A 78 -48.14 7.23 3.47
C SER A 78 -49.04 8.39 3.02
N VAL A 79 -48.46 9.38 2.33
CA VAL A 79 -49.20 10.51 1.76
C VAL A 79 -50.26 10.03 0.77
N MET A 80 -49.92 9.09 -0.12
CA MET A 80 -50.90 8.50 -1.05
C MET A 80 -52.04 7.78 -0.34
N SER A 81 -51.74 7.02 0.72
CA SER A 81 -52.76 6.33 1.51
C SER A 81 -53.70 7.31 2.23
N SER A 82 -53.20 8.48 2.64
CA SER A 82 -54.01 9.51 3.30
C SER A 82 -55.10 10.09 2.39
N PHE A 83 -54.89 10.07 1.07
CA PHE A 83 -55.92 10.46 0.09
C PHE A 83 -57.04 9.43 -0.07
N GLY A 84 -56.84 8.16 0.33
CA GLY A 84 -57.85 7.11 0.20
C GLY A 84 -59.14 7.32 1.02
N GLY A 85 -59.09 8.19 2.03
CA GLY A 85 -60.26 8.55 2.87
C GLY A 85 -60.92 9.89 2.51
N ILE A 86 -60.35 10.65 1.56
CA ILE A 86 -60.89 11.95 1.14
C ILE A 86 -61.68 11.73 -0.15
N GLN A 87 -62.93 12.22 -0.23
CA GLN A 87 -63.72 12.21 -1.47
C GLN A 87 -63.11 13.21 -2.48
N TRP A 88 -62.02 12.81 -3.14
CA TRP A 88 -61.50 13.46 -4.33
C TRP A 88 -62.21 12.89 -5.55
N THR A 89 -62.95 13.74 -6.27
CA THR A 89 -63.61 13.39 -7.54
C THR A 89 -62.96 14.15 -8.70
N GLY A 90 -62.82 13.50 -9.86
CA GLY A 90 -62.33 14.12 -11.10
C GLY A 90 -60.83 13.94 -11.39
N ALA A 91 -60.33 14.64 -12.41
CA ALA A 91 -59.00 14.48 -13.01
C ALA A 91 -57.83 14.63 -12.02
N ASN A 92 -57.98 15.44 -10.97
CA ASN A 92 -56.93 15.68 -9.98
C ASN A 92 -56.55 14.41 -9.18
N ARG A 93 -57.50 13.48 -8.98
CA ARG A 93 -57.23 12.20 -8.31
C ARG A 93 -56.38 11.28 -9.18
N ALA A 94 -56.78 11.10 -10.43
CA ALA A 94 -56.04 10.26 -11.39
C ALA A 94 -54.61 10.79 -11.58
N GLN A 95 -54.46 12.11 -11.67
CA GLN A 95 -53.15 12.75 -11.78
C GLN A 95 -52.28 12.56 -10.52
N ALA A 96 -52.86 12.63 -9.31
CA ALA A 96 -52.13 12.37 -8.07
C ALA A 96 -51.69 10.91 -7.94
N GLU A 97 -52.57 9.96 -8.31
CA GLU A 97 -52.24 8.52 -8.34
C GLU A 97 -51.13 8.22 -9.37
N GLU A 98 -51.18 8.83 -10.56
CA GLU A 98 -50.15 8.72 -11.59
C GLU A 98 -48.79 9.26 -11.11
N VAL A 99 -48.76 10.46 -10.51
CA VAL A 99 -47.54 11.05 -9.93
C VAL A 99 -46.98 10.18 -8.80
N GLY A 100 -47.84 9.59 -7.97
CA GLY A 100 -47.42 8.68 -6.91
C GLY A 100 -46.75 7.40 -7.44
N ILE A 101 -47.33 6.80 -8.48
CA ILE A 101 -46.75 5.62 -9.16
C ILE A 101 -45.42 5.99 -9.82
N GLU A 102 -45.35 7.13 -10.52
CA GLU A 102 -44.13 7.59 -11.17
C GLU A 102 -43.01 7.87 -10.15
N LEU A 103 -43.35 8.49 -9.01
CA LEU A 103 -42.40 8.74 -7.93
C LEU A 103 -41.85 7.44 -7.34
N ASP A 104 -42.70 6.45 -7.03
CA ASP A 104 -42.26 5.16 -6.50
C ASP A 104 -41.36 4.41 -7.48
N ALA A 105 -41.68 4.46 -8.78
CA ALA A 105 -40.86 3.90 -9.84
C ALA A 105 -39.48 4.59 -9.92
N ARG A 106 -39.44 5.93 -9.92
CA ARG A 106 -38.20 6.72 -9.95
C ARG A 106 -37.33 6.49 -8.71
N VAL A 107 -37.93 6.40 -7.52
CA VAL A 107 -37.20 6.11 -6.28
C VAL A 107 -36.63 4.70 -6.31
N THR A 108 -37.38 3.73 -6.80
CA THR A 108 -36.91 2.34 -6.95
C THR A 108 -35.74 2.25 -7.94
N GLU A 109 -35.86 2.89 -9.11
CA GLU A 109 -34.80 2.96 -10.10
C GLU A 109 -33.54 3.64 -9.55
N THR A 110 -33.70 4.80 -8.89
CA THR A 110 -32.60 5.54 -8.27
C THR A 110 -31.92 4.69 -7.20
N THR A 111 -32.68 3.94 -6.40
CA THR A 111 -32.13 3.04 -5.38
C THR A 111 -31.27 1.95 -6.01
N ALA A 112 -31.73 1.34 -7.10
CA ALA A 112 -30.96 0.33 -7.82
C ALA A 112 -29.68 0.90 -8.42
N GLN A 113 -29.75 2.07 -9.06
CA GLN A 113 -28.58 2.75 -9.63
C GLN A 113 -27.54 3.12 -8.56
N VAL A 114 -27.99 3.60 -7.39
CA VAL A 114 -27.10 3.89 -6.26
C VAL A 114 -26.42 2.61 -5.76
N GLN A 115 -27.16 1.51 -5.62
CA GLN A 115 -26.59 0.23 -5.21
C GLN A 115 -25.52 -0.25 -6.19
N GLU A 116 -25.79 -0.17 -7.51
CA GLU A 116 -24.85 -0.54 -8.56
C GLU A 116 -23.57 0.32 -8.53
N LEU A 117 -23.70 1.63 -8.34
CA LEU A 117 -22.55 2.53 -8.20
C LEU A 117 -21.67 2.17 -7.00
N PHE A 118 -22.28 1.85 -5.86
CA PHE A 118 -21.54 1.43 -4.66
C PHE A 118 -20.88 0.05 -4.83
N ASP A 119 -21.53 -0.88 -5.53
CA ASP A 119 -20.95 -2.18 -5.87
C ASP A 119 -19.72 -2.03 -6.79
N ALA A 120 -19.85 -1.21 -7.84
CA ALA A 120 -18.74 -0.90 -8.75
C ALA A 120 -17.56 -0.24 -8.00
N PHE A 121 -17.86 0.72 -7.11
CA PHE A 121 -16.82 1.39 -6.33
C PHE A 121 -16.10 0.43 -5.36
N ARG A 122 -16.82 -0.50 -4.73
CA ARG A 122 -16.22 -1.56 -3.90
C ARG A 122 -15.30 -2.48 -4.72
N ALA A 123 -15.70 -2.83 -5.95
CA ALA A 123 -14.87 -3.63 -6.84
C ALA A 123 -13.57 -2.91 -7.24
N ASP A 124 -13.64 -1.61 -7.54
CA ASP A 124 -12.45 -0.80 -7.86
C ASP A 124 -11.50 -0.66 -6.68
N LEU A 125 -12.01 -0.49 -5.45
CA LEU A 125 -11.16 -0.48 -4.25
C LEU A 125 -10.48 -1.82 -4.01
N ALA A 126 -11.20 -2.94 -4.19
CA ALA A 126 -10.59 -4.26 -4.07
C ALA A 126 -9.46 -4.45 -5.10
N ARG A 127 -9.67 -3.97 -6.33
CA ARG A 127 -8.64 -3.98 -7.40
C ARG A 127 -7.43 -3.13 -7.03
N LEU A 128 -7.65 -1.91 -6.51
CA LEU A 128 -6.57 -1.04 -6.04
C LEU A 128 -5.76 -1.69 -4.91
N GLY A 129 -6.44 -2.28 -3.92
CA GLY A 129 -5.79 -3.01 -2.83
C GLY A 129 -4.89 -4.13 -3.36
N ALA A 130 -5.40 -4.96 -4.26
CA ALA A 130 -4.63 -6.04 -4.87
C ALA A 130 -3.39 -5.54 -5.63
N GLN A 131 -3.51 -4.45 -6.40
CA GLN A 131 -2.38 -3.86 -7.13
C GLN A 131 -1.27 -3.37 -6.18
N LEU A 132 -1.65 -2.78 -5.05
CA LEU A 132 -0.68 -2.28 -4.07
C LEU A 132 -0.01 -3.42 -3.29
N THR A 133 -0.73 -4.50 -2.99
CA THR A 133 -0.12 -5.74 -2.46
C THR A 133 0.92 -6.29 -3.43
N ASP A 134 0.61 -6.28 -4.73
CA ASP A 134 1.51 -6.79 -5.78
C ASP A 134 2.78 -5.93 -5.90
N VAL A 135 2.66 -4.60 -5.87
CA VAL A 135 3.79 -3.67 -5.84
C VAL A 135 4.68 -3.92 -4.61
N ALA A 136 4.09 -4.15 -3.44
CA ALA A 136 4.87 -4.45 -2.25
C ALA A 136 5.60 -5.79 -2.33
N ALA A 137 4.99 -6.82 -2.92
CA ALA A 137 5.64 -8.10 -3.16
C ALA A 137 6.84 -7.97 -4.12
N GLN A 138 6.67 -7.20 -5.19
CA GLN A 138 7.78 -6.85 -6.10
C GLN A 138 8.89 -6.11 -5.37
N PHE A 139 8.54 -5.13 -4.53
CA PHE A 139 9.51 -4.37 -3.75
C PHE A 139 10.28 -5.25 -2.76
N ASN A 140 9.61 -6.17 -2.06
CA ASN A 140 10.25 -7.13 -1.16
C ASN A 140 11.21 -8.06 -1.91
N THR A 141 10.86 -8.48 -3.13
CA THR A 141 11.73 -9.29 -4.00
C THR A 141 13.00 -8.51 -4.38
N VAL A 142 12.85 -7.25 -4.78
CA VAL A 142 13.98 -6.37 -5.09
C VAL A 142 14.85 -6.12 -3.85
N ALA A 143 14.24 -5.88 -2.69
CA ALA A 143 14.95 -5.67 -1.44
C ALA A 143 15.75 -6.92 -1.02
N ALA A 144 15.18 -8.12 -1.17
CA ALA A 144 15.88 -9.38 -0.90
C ALA A 144 17.08 -9.57 -1.83
N ALA A 145 16.90 -9.36 -3.14
CA ALA A 145 17.99 -9.44 -4.11
C ALA A 145 19.10 -8.40 -3.83
N ALA A 146 18.72 -7.19 -3.42
CA ALA A 146 19.66 -6.16 -3.00
C ALA A 146 20.43 -6.57 -1.73
N ALA A 147 19.77 -7.17 -0.75
CA ALA A 147 20.39 -7.67 0.47
C ALA A 147 21.36 -8.84 0.20
N GLU A 148 21.01 -9.77 -0.69
CA GLU A 148 21.91 -10.85 -1.12
C GLU A 148 23.14 -10.30 -1.84
N SER A 149 22.94 -9.34 -2.76
CA SER A 149 24.03 -8.67 -3.48
C SER A 149 24.97 -7.93 -2.53
N ALA A 150 24.40 -7.20 -1.57
CA ALA A 150 25.13 -6.55 -0.49
C ALA A 150 25.93 -7.54 0.37
N GLY A 151 25.32 -8.68 0.73
CA GLY A 151 25.96 -9.74 1.50
C GLY A 151 27.14 -10.37 0.76
N SER A 152 26.96 -10.65 -0.53
CA SER A 152 28.01 -11.16 -1.43
C SER A 152 29.15 -10.18 -1.61
N LEU A 153 28.83 -8.89 -1.84
CA LEU A 153 29.83 -7.83 -1.91
C LEU A 153 30.60 -7.72 -0.59
N GLY A 154 29.92 -7.73 0.55
CA GLY A 154 30.56 -7.73 1.87
C GLY A 154 31.48 -8.93 2.11
N HIS A 155 31.13 -10.12 1.61
CA HIS A 155 32.00 -11.30 1.68
C HIS A 155 33.23 -11.16 0.79
N ALA A 156 33.06 -10.71 -0.45
CA ALA A 156 34.17 -10.47 -1.39
C ALA A 156 35.13 -9.40 -0.84
N MET A 157 34.58 -8.34 -0.28
CA MET A 157 35.28 -7.28 0.40
C MET A 157 36.09 -7.77 1.61
N ASN A 158 35.51 -8.60 2.47
CA ASN A 158 36.23 -9.22 3.58
C ASN A 158 37.33 -10.18 3.10
N ALA A 159 37.08 -10.96 2.04
CA ALA A 159 38.08 -11.84 1.46
C ALA A 159 39.26 -11.04 0.87
N GLN A 160 38.98 -9.92 0.20
CA GLN A 160 40.02 -9.00 -0.26
C GLN A 160 40.79 -8.39 0.91
N ALA A 161 40.12 -7.95 1.98
CA ALA A 161 40.79 -7.43 3.16
C ALA A 161 41.73 -8.46 3.81
N MET A 162 41.30 -9.73 3.91
CA MET A 162 42.15 -10.81 4.42
C MET A 162 43.34 -11.10 3.49
N GLN A 163 43.13 -11.12 2.18
CA GLN A 163 44.22 -11.28 1.21
C GLN A 163 45.22 -10.13 1.28
N LEU A 164 44.73 -8.89 1.38
CA LEU A 164 45.57 -7.70 1.54
C LEU A 164 46.40 -7.82 2.83
N ASN A 165 45.77 -8.21 3.94
CA ASN A 165 46.44 -8.40 5.22
C ASN A 165 47.46 -9.56 5.20
N ASP A 166 47.18 -10.63 4.47
CA ASP A 166 48.10 -11.77 4.30
C ASP A 166 49.30 -11.38 3.44
N VAL A 167 49.09 -10.69 2.32
CA VAL A 167 50.17 -10.13 1.48
C VAL A 167 51.01 -9.12 2.27
N MET A 168 50.37 -8.26 3.08
CA MET A 168 51.07 -7.27 3.92
C MET A 168 51.90 -7.91 5.05
N ASN A 169 51.40 -8.97 5.70
CA ASN A 169 52.11 -9.60 6.82
C ASN A 169 53.12 -10.69 6.39
N THR A 170 52.97 -11.28 5.20
CA THR A 170 53.81 -12.40 4.75
C THR A 170 54.67 -12.10 3.53
N GLY A 171 54.38 -11.02 2.78
CA GLY A 171 55.11 -10.64 1.57
C GLY A 171 54.92 -11.57 0.37
N ILE A 172 54.05 -12.58 0.46
CA ILE A 172 53.87 -13.60 -0.58
C ILE A 172 52.54 -13.37 -1.31
N VAL A 173 52.60 -12.99 -2.60
CA VAL A 173 51.47 -13.08 -3.52
C VAL A 173 51.36 -14.54 -3.99
N ARG A 174 50.35 -15.28 -3.56
CA ARG A 174 50.05 -16.59 -4.15
C ARG A 174 49.34 -16.38 -5.50
N VAL A 175 50.08 -16.66 -6.58
CA VAL A 175 49.58 -16.80 -7.96
C VAL A 175 48.72 -18.05 -8.09
#